data_AF-A0A7J2NMB1-F1
#
_entry.id   AF-A0A7J2NMB1-F1
#
_cell.length_a   1.000
_cell.length_b   1.000
_cell.length_c   1.000
_cell.angle_alpha   90.00
_cell.angle_beta   90.00
_cell.angle_gamma   90.00
#
_symmetry.space_group_name_H-M   'P 1'
#
loop_
_entity.id
_entity.type
_entity.pdbx_description
1 polymer ?
#
loop_
_entity_poly.entity_id
_entity_poly.type
_entity_poly.pdbx_seq_one_letter_code
_entity_poly.pdbx_strand_id
1 'polypeptide(L)'
;MARPTSCQDVYFIRLLRKRSGGTFLRGDYDTAVFQAFKEVEVRVREVAKLDAEELGTNLMRKAFDAIHGPLTDKSLPKGEREALAHLFAGAIGSYKNPHSHRNVIIDAIEAVEMIILASHLLKIVDSRSGSLEEVT
;
A
#
# COMPACT_ATOMS: atom_id res chain seq x y z
N MET A 1 -14.94 -4.37 -36.15
CA MET A 1 -13.59 -4.98 -36.01
C MET A 1 -12.63 -3.87 -35.62
N ALA A 2 -12.30 -3.72 -34.34
CA ALA A 2 -11.38 -2.69 -33.85
C ALA A 2 -10.63 -3.21 -32.61
N ARG A 3 -9.37 -3.59 -32.89
CA ARG A 3 -8.15 -3.79 -32.08
C ARG A 3 -8.24 -4.45 -30.69
N PRO A 4 -7.43 -5.50 -30.42
CA PRO A 4 -7.22 -5.99 -29.06
C PRO A 4 -6.41 -4.94 -28.29
N THR A 5 -7.00 -4.35 -27.24
CA THR A 5 -6.25 -3.55 -26.27
C THR A 5 -5.30 -4.48 -25.54
N SER A 6 -4.00 -4.28 -25.79
CA SER A 6 -2.91 -5.08 -25.28
C SER A 6 -2.88 -5.05 -23.75
N CYS A 7 -2.34 -6.12 -23.18
CA CYS A 7 -2.06 -6.35 -21.76
C CYS A 7 -1.29 -5.21 -21.03
N GLN A 8 -0.94 -4.13 -21.72
CA GLN A 8 -0.18 -2.99 -21.19
C GLN A 8 -1.04 -2.00 -20.38
N ASP A 9 -2.37 -2.02 -20.52
CA ASP A 9 -3.27 -1.10 -19.78
C ASP A 9 -3.73 -1.62 -18.42
N VAL A 10 -3.49 -2.90 -18.09
CA VAL A 10 -4.10 -3.57 -16.92
C VAL A 10 -3.32 -3.33 -15.61
N TYR A 11 -2.08 -2.82 -15.69
CA TYR A 11 -1.18 -2.73 -14.53
C TYR A 11 -0.54 -1.37 -14.28
N PHE A 12 -1.00 -0.29 -14.93
CA PHE A 12 -0.48 1.06 -14.72
C PHE A 12 -1.20 1.80 -13.55
N ILE A 13 -1.14 1.14 -12.39
CA ILE A 13 -1.16 1.65 -11.00
C ILE A 13 -2.05 2.88 -10.69
N ARG A 14 -3.17 2.63 -9.98
CA ARG A 14 -4.06 3.63 -9.33
C ARG A 14 -3.32 4.73 -8.54
N LEU A 15 -2.16 4.42 -7.95
CA LEU A 15 -1.31 5.37 -7.21
C LEU A 15 -0.58 6.39 -8.10
N LEU A 16 -0.01 5.96 -9.23
CA LEU A 16 0.72 6.84 -10.16
C LEU A 16 -0.21 7.88 -10.78
N ARG A 17 -1.48 7.55 -11.03
CA ARG A 17 -2.42 8.49 -11.67
C ARG A 17 -2.94 9.60 -10.74
N LYS A 18 -3.03 9.38 -9.42
CA LYS A 18 -3.78 10.29 -8.52
C LYS A 18 -2.94 11.14 -7.56
N ARG A 19 -1.89 10.61 -6.91
CA ARG A 19 -1.15 11.35 -5.87
C ARG A 19 0.37 11.36 -6.07
N SER A 20 1.01 10.21 -6.34
CA SER A 20 2.47 10.12 -6.42
C SER A 20 3.06 10.38 -7.81
N GLY A 21 2.26 10.33 -8.89
CA GLY A 21 2.80 10.52 -10.25
C GLY A 21 3.36 11.90 -10.52
N GLY A 22 2.79 12.95 -9.91
CA GLY A 22 3.27 14.32 -10.10
C GLY A 22 4.67 14.55 -9.52
N THR A 23 5.01 13.92 -8.40
CA THR A 23 6.35 14.00 -7.79
C THR A 23 7.33 13.06 -8.49
N PHE A 24 6.88 11.85 -8.85
CA PHE A 24 7.69 10.91 -9.61
C PHE A 24 8.16 11.47 -10.96
N LEU A 25 7.26 12.08 -11.74
CA LEU A 25 7.60 12.70 -13.04
C LEU A 25 8.54 13.91 -12.91
N ARG A 26 8.62 14.52 -11.72
CA ARG A 26 9.55 15.62 -11.42
C ARG A 26 10.92 15.15 -10.94
N GLY A 27 11.10 13.85 -10.70
CA GLY A 27 12.32 13.29 -10.11
C GLY A 27 12.34 13.28 -8.58
N ASP A 28 11.24 13.68 -7.93
CA ASP A 28 11.08 13.67 -6.47
C ASP A 28 10.66 12.25 -6.01
N TYR A 29 11.55 11.29 -6.22
CA TYR A 29 11.29 9.85 -6.03
C TYR A 29 11.00 9.48 -4.58
N ASP A 30 11.76 10.06 -3.65
CA ASP A 30 11.55 9.90 -2.20
C ASP A 30 10.16 10.36 -1.76
N THR A 31 9.73 11.50 -2.28
CA THR A 31 8.40 12.07 -2.01
C THR A 31 7.31 11.20 -2.63
N ALA A 32 7.53 10.68 -3.85
CA ALA A 32 6.59 9.76 -4.49
C ALA A 32 6.39 8.47 -3.69
N VAL A 33 7.48 7.87 -3.18
CA VAL A 33 7.44 6.68 -2.33
C VAL A 33 6.73 6.98 -1.01
N PHE A 34 7.10 8.07 -0.33
CA PHE A 34 6.47 8.49 0.91
C PHE A 34 4.95 8.68 0.75
N GLN A 35 4.51 9.35 -0.31
CA GLN A 35 3.10 9.54 -0.60
C GLN A 35 2.38 8.23 -0.88
N ALA A 36 3.01 7.29 -1.58
CA ALA A 36 2.44 5.98 -1.86
C ALA A 36 2.18 5.16 -0.58
N PHE A 37 3.17 5.09 0.32
CA PHE A 37 2.99 4.37 1.59
C PHE A 37 2.11 5.12 2.60
N LYS A 38 2.05 6.45 2.54
CA LYS A 38 1.05 7.23 3.27
C LYS A 38 -0.38 6.86 2.84
N GLU A 39 -0.62 6.65 1.55
CA GLU A 39 -1.93 6.22 1.05
C GLU A 39 -2.31 4.84 1.58
N VAL A 40 -1.36 3.89 1.61
CA VAL A 40 -1.57 2.56 2.23
C VAL A 40 -1.99 2.71 3.69
N GLU A 41 -1.29 3.54 4.45
CA GLU A 41 -1.60 3.78 5.87
C GLU A 41 -3.00 4.35 6.07
N VAL A 42 -3.34 5.41 5.32
CA VAL A 42 -4.66 6.05 5.39
C VAL A 42 -5.75 5.03 5.04
N ARG A 43 -5.58 4.28 3.96
CA ARG A 43 -6.57 3.31 3.51
C ARG A 43 -6.77 2.17 4.50
N VAL A 44 -5.70 1.62 5.07
CA VAL A 44 -5.78 0.59 6.12
C VAL A 44 -6.59 1.11 7.30
N ARG A 45 -6.29 2.33 7.77
CA ARG A 45 -6.98 2.93 8.91
C ARG A 45 -8.47 3.14 8.64
N GLU A 46 -8.82 3.64 7.46
CA GLU A 46 -10.22 3.85 7.04
C GLU A 46 -11.01 2.54 7.01
N VAL A 47 -10.46 1.49 6.38
CA VAL A 47 -11.16 0.20 6.25
C VAL A 47 -11.21 -0.54 7.59
N ALA A 48 -10.14 -0.46 8.38
CA ALA A 48 -10.08 -1.06 9.72
C ALA A 48 -10.93 -0.31 10.76
N LYS A 49 -11.39 0.92 10.44
CA LYS A 49 -12.12 1.82 11.35
C LYS A 49 -11.38 2.03 12.69
N LEU A 50 -10.06 2.19 12.60
CA LEU A 50 -9.18 2.45 13.75
C LEU A 50 -9.05 3.96 14.00
N ASP A 51 -8.61 4.31 15.22
CA ASP A 51 -8.43 5.69 15.64
C ASP A 51 -7.40 6.43 14.75
N ALA A 52 -7.57 7.75 14.64
CA ALA A 52 -6.63 8.63 13.97
C ALA A 52 -5.22 8.61 14.58
N GLU A 53 -5.12 8.32 15.89
CA GLU A 53 -3.85 8.22 16.63
C GLU A 53 -3.04 6.96 16.29
N GLU A 54 -3.68 5.93 15.72
CA GLU A 54 -2.98 4.72 15.28
C GLU A 54 -2.21 4.99 13.99
N LEU A 55 -0.89 4.97 14.08
CA LEU A 55 0.02 5.27 12.97
C LEU A 55 1.11 4.21 12.80
N GLY A 56 1.68 4.15 11.60
CA GLY A 56 2.86 3.38 11.29
C GLY A 56 2.69 1.87 11.52
N THR A 57 3.69 1.25 12.12
CA THR A 57 3.73 -0.19 12.38
C THR A 57 2.68 -0.63 13.40
N ASN A 58 2.31 0.21 14.35
CA ASN A 58 1.28 -0.08 15.36
C ASN A 58 -0.10 -0.22 14.72
N LEU A 59 -0.45 0.70 13.80
CA LEU A 59 -1.68 0.61 13.01
C LEU A 59 -1.74 -0.72 12.25
N MET A 60 -0.67 -1.08 11.53
CA MET A 60 -0.63 -2.29 10.71
C MET A 60 -0.80 -3.55 11.55
N ARG A 61 -0.11 -3.63 12.70
CA ARG A 61 -0.21 -4.77 13.62
C ARG A 61 -1.60 -4.90 14.22
N LYS A 62 -2.26 -3.79 14.54
CA LYS A 62 -3.65 -3.81 15.05
C LYS A 62 -4.64 -4.20 13.96
N ALA A 63 -4.52 -3.62 12.76
CA ALA A 63 -5.43 -3.87 11.65
C ALA A 63 -5.40 -5.33 11.17
N PHE A 64 -4.21 -5.94 11.15
CA PHE A 64 -3.98 -7.30 10.67
C PHE A 64 -3.66 -8.30 11.80
N ASP A 65 -4.02 -8.00 13.05
CA ASP A 65 -3.78 -8.92 14.16
C ASP A 65 -4.40 -10.31 13.87
N ALA A 66 -3.63 -11.38 14.12
CA ALA A 66 -4.00 -12.72 13.69
C ALA A 66 -5.28 -13.26 14.34
N ILE A 67 -5.70 -12.69 15.48
CA ILE A 67 -6.85 -13.14 16.26
C ILE A 67 -8.00 -12.12 16.16
N HIS A 68 -7.69 -10.85 16.42
CA HIS A 68 -8.66 -9.77 16.60
C HIS A 68 -8.61 -8.71 15.49
N GLY A 69 -7.72 -8.84 14.51
CA GLY A 69 -7.53 -7.84 13.46
C GLY A 69 -8.78 -7.67 12.59
N PRO A 70 -9.28 -6.44 12.39
CA PRO A 70 -10.47 -6.19 11.58
C PRO A 70 -10.26 -6.50 10.09
N LEU A 71 -9.03 -6.47 9.58
CA LEU A 71 -8.70 -6.80 8.19
C LEU A 71 -8.18 -8.22 8.01
N THR A 72 -8.15 -9.01 9.07
CA THR A 72 -7.58 -10.36 9.07
C THR A 72 -8.56 -11.36 8.48
N ASP A 73 -8.08 -12.12 7.49
CA ASP A 73 -8.82 -13.25 6.94
C ASP A 73 -8.74 -14.47 7.89
N LYS A 74 -9.79 -14.66 8.67
CA LYS A 74 -9.87 -15.73 9.67
C LYS A 74 -10.04 -17.13 9.05
N SER A 75 -10.28 -17.22 7.74
CA SER A 75 -10.35 -18.51 7.04
C SER A 75 -8.95 -19.13 6.81
N LEU A 76 -7.89 -18.31 6.85
CA LEU A 76 -6.53 -18.75 6.59
C LEU A 76 -5.85 -19.35 7.84
N PRO A 77 -4.83 -20.22 7.65
CA PRO A 77 -3.97 -20.69 8.73
C PRO A 77 -3.37 -19.52 9.53
N LYS A 78 -3.17 -19.73 10.84
CA LYS A 78 -2.64 -18.69 11.72
C LYS A 78 -1.30 -18.12 11.22
N GLY A 79 -0.41 -18.97 10.72
CA GLY A 79 0.89 -18.54 10.20
C GLY A 79 0.78 -17.61 8.99
N GLU A 80 -0.21 -17.80 8.10
CA GLU A 80 -0.43 -16.91 6.96
C GLU A 80 -0.95 -15.54 7.39
N ARG A 81 -1.83 -15.52 8.39
CA ARG A 81 -2.32 -14.27 8.99
C ARG A 81 -1.18 -13.47 9.62
N GLU A 82 -0.33 -14.14 10.38
CA GLU A 82 0.85 -13.52 11.00
C GLU A 82 1.84 -13.01 9.94
N ALA A 83 2.09 -13.80 8.88
CA ALA A 83 2.95 -13.40 7.78
C ALA A 83 2.44 -12.14 7.07
N LEU A 84 1.13 -12.04 6.83
CA LEU A 84 0.54 -10.85 6.23
C LEU A 84 0.68 -9.62 7.13
N ALA A 85 0.42 -9.78 8.43
CA ALA A 85 0.61 -8.70 9.41
C ALA A 85 2.07 -8.21 9.43
N HIS A 86 3.03 -9.13 9.39
CA HIS A 86 4.45 -8.81 9.31
C HIS A 86 4.82 -8.11 8.00
N LEU A 87 4.24 -8.51 6.87
CA LEU A 87 4.47 -7.83 5.58
C LEU A 87 4.03 -6.37 5.63
N PHE A 88 2.81 -6.09 6.11
CA PHE A 88 2.31 -4.72 6.20
C PHE A 88 3.11 -3.86 7.19
N ALA A 89 3.39 -4.40 8.39
CA ALA A 89 4.19 -3.69 9.38
C ALA A 89 5.62 -3.45 8.90
N GLY A 90 6.24 -4.44 8.25
CA GLY A 90 7.56 -4.33 7.65
C GLY A 90 7.61 -3.29 6.54
N ALA A 91 6.67 -3.34 5.59
CA ALA A 91 6.63 -2.40 4.48
C ALA A 91 6.48 -0.93 4.95
N ILE A 92 5.56 -0.66 5.88
CA ILE A 92 5.39 0.71 6.41
C ILE A 92 6.62 1.14 7.23
N GLY A 93 7.15 0.25 8.07
CA GLY A 93 8.36 0.52 8.86
C GLY A 93 9.60 0.78 8.00
N SER A 94 9.72 0.11 6.85
CA SER A 94 10.86 0.20 5.95
C SER A 94 10.77 1.36 4.96
N TYR A 95 9.59 1.68 4.44
CA TYR A 95 9.46 2.62 3.33
C TYR A 95 8.76 3.94 3.68
N LYS A 96 8.05 4.03 4.81
CA LYS A 96 7.48 5.31 5.26
C LYS A 96 8.37 6.03 6.27
N ASN A 97 8.95 5.29 7.22
CA ASN A 97 9.69 5.87 8.35
C ASN A 97 11.09 6.39 7.99
N PRO A 98 11.91 5.76 7.13
CA PRO A 98 13.24 6.28 6.84
C PRO A 98 13.25 7.64 6.16
N HIS A 99 12.29 7.91 5.27
CA HIS A 99 12.17 9.21 4.58
C HIS A 99 11.77 10.37 5.51
N SER A 100 11.29 10.09 6.72
CA SER A 100 10.95 11.14 7.70
C SER A 100 12.15 11.62 8.52
N HIS A 101 13.27 10.88 8.53
CA HIS A 101 14.43 11.16 9.39
C HIS A 101 15.80 11.03 8.71
N ARG A 102 15.86 10.58 7.45
CA ARG A 102 17.10 10.39 6.69
C ARG A 102 16.91 10.86 5.25
N ASN A 103 17.90 11.56 4.69
CA ASN A 103 17.98 11.79 3.24
C ASN A 103 18.40 10.48 2.57
N VAL A 104 17.43 9.78 2.00
CA VAL A 104 17.66 8.56 1.21
C VAL A 104 17.63 8.96 -0.26
N ILE A 105 18.73 8.74 -0.97
CA ILE A 105 18.77 8.89 -2.43
C ILE A 105 18.14 7.63 -2.99
N ILE A 106 16.98 7.78 -3.64
CA ILE A 106 16.28 6.70 -4.33
C ILE A 106 16.36 7.00 -5.82
N ASP A 107 16.71 6.02 -6.63
CA ASP A 107 16.62 6.16 -8.08
C ASP A 107 15.21 5.88 -8.61
N ALA A 108 15.00 6.14 -9.90
CA ALA A 108 13.68 5.98 -10.50
C ALA A 108 13.19 4.52 -10.49
N ILE A 109 14.11 3.55 -10.61
CA ILE A 109 13.76 2.13 -10.69
C ILE A 109 13.34 1.63 -9.31
N GLU A 110 14.15 1.92 -8.29
CA GLU A 110 13.86 1.56 -6.91
C GLU A 110 12.54 2.18 -6.44
N ALA A 111 12.28 3.45 -6.81
CA ALA A 111 11.02 4.10 -6.50
C ALA A 111 9.81 3.43 -7.18
N VAL A 112 9.96 2.96 -8.42
CA VAL A 112 8.89 2.21 -9.12
C VAL A 112 8.60 0.89 -8.41
N GLU A 113 9.63 0.14 -8.02
CA GLU A 113 9.46 -1.13 -7.29
C GLU A 113 8.72 -0.92 -5.96
N MET A 114 9.11 0.11 -5.21
CA MET A 114 8.46 0.49 -3.95
C MET A 114 6.99 0.92 -4.18
N ILE A 115 6.71 1.69 -5.23
CA ILE A 115 5.34 2.11 -5.58
C ILE A 115 4.48 0.92 -6.03
N ILE A 116 5.05 -0.05 -6.76
CA ILE A 116 4.38 -1.29 -7.14
C ILE A 116 4.01 -2.09 -5.90
N LEU A 117 4.93 -2.21 -4.94
CA LEU A 117 4.66 -2.86 -3.67
C LEU A 117 3.51 -2.17 -2.93
N ALA A 118 3.55 -0.84 -2.78
CA ALA A 118 2.45 -0.08 -2.16
C ALA A 118 1.12 -0.30 -2.89
N SER A 119 1.14 -0.36 -4.23
CA SER A 119 -0.06 -0.66 -5.02
C SER A 119 -0.59 -2.07 -4.76
N HIS A 120 0.29 -3.05 -4.57
CA HIS A 120 -0.12 -4.41 -4.26
C HIS A 120 -0.78 -4.48 -2.87
N LEU A 121 -0.20 -3.80 -1.88
CA LEU A 121 -0.78 -3.70 -0.53
C LEU A 121 -2.18 -3.07 -0.55
N LEU A 122 -2.38 -1.99 -1.31
CA LEU A 122 -3.72 -1.38 -1.47
C LEU A 122 -4.75 -2.35 -2.05
N LYS A 123 -4.36 -3.16 -3.06
CA LYS A 123 -5.26 -4.18 -3.63
C LYS A 123 -5.67 -5.22 -2.59
N ILE A 124 -4.76 -5.59 -1.69
CA ILE A 124 -5.08 -6.50 -0.58
C ILE A 124 -6.08 -5.83 0.37
N VAL A 125 -5.87 -4.55 0.75
CA VAL A 125 -6.78 -3.84 1.65
C VAL A 125 -8.18 -3.69 1.05
N ASP A 126 -8.26 -3.32 -0.24
CA ASP A 126 -9.52 -3.16 -0.96
C ASP A 126 -10.29 -4.49 -1.09
N SER A 127 -9.60 -5.63 -1.21
CA SER A 127 -10.29 -6.93 -1.19
C SER A 127 -10.88 -7.28 0.18
N ARG A 128 -10.42 -6.63 1.27
CA ARG A 128 -10.96 -6.79 2.63
C ARG A 128 -12.07 -5.81 2.97
N SER A 129 -12.23 -4.71 2.22
CA SER A 129 -13.26 -3.70 2.49
C SER A 129 -14.68 -4.09 2.03
N GLY A 130 -14.87 -5.28 1.45
CA GLY A 130 -16.15 -5.74 0.91
C GLY A 130 -16.65 -4.91 -0.29
N SER A 131 -15.89 -3.90 -0.70
CA SER A 131 -16.19 -3.00 -1.83
C SER A 131 -15.41 -3.47 -3.05
N LEU A 132 -15.96 -4.43 -3.78
CA LEU A 132 -15.68 -4.55 -5.20
C LEU A 132 -16.32 -3.32 -5.88
N GLU A 133 -15.63 -2.18 -5.84
CA GLU A 133 -15.89 -1.17 -6.87
C GLU A 133 -15.30 -1.71 -8.17
N GLU A 134 -16.17 -2.27 -9.01
CA GLU A 134 -15.91 -2.45 -10.43
C GLU A 134 -15.46 -1.10 -11.01
N VAL A 135 -14.17 -1.00 -11.29
CA VAL A 135 -13.60 0.15 -11.97
C VAL A 135 -13.86 -0.04 -13.46
N THR A 136 -14.95 0.58 -13.92
CA THR A 136 -15.19 0.85 -15.35
C THR A 136 -14.32 2.00 -15.83
#